data_AF-A0A915NQJ3-F1
#
_entry.id   AF-A0A915NQJ3-F1
#
_cell.length_a   1.000
_cell.length_b   1.000
_cell.length_c   1.000
_cell.angle_alpha   90.00
_cell.angle_beta   90.00
_cell.angle_gamma   90.00
#
_symmetry.space_group_name_H-M   'P 1'
#
loop_
_entity.id
_entity.type
_entity.pdbx_description
1 polymer ?
#
loop_
_entity_poly.entity_id
_entity_poly.type
_entity_poly.pdbx_seq_one_letter_code
_entity_poly.pdbx_strand_id
1 'polypeptide(L)'
;MVKDTKYYDILEVKPGATEHELKKAYRKLALKYHPDKNPDEGERFKLISQAYEVLSDQKKRQVYDEYGEDGIKGGGDGGGMHNPMDIFEMFFGGGGLKNLLKSFK
;
A
#
# COMPACT_ATOMS: atom_id res chain seq x y z
N MET A 1 -17.11 -7.46 -10.54
CA MET A 1 -15.77 -7.39 -11.16
C MET A 1 -15.22 -6.02 -10.83
N VAL A 2 -13.95 -5.90 -10.46
CA VAL A 2 -13.34 -4.59 -10.17
C VAL A 2 -13.13 -3.83 -11.47
N LYS A 3 -13.34 -2.51 -11.46
CA LYS A 3 -13.18 -1.68 -12.66
C LYS A 3 -11.72 -1.51 -13.06
N ASP A 4 -10.81 -1.53 -12.09
CA ASP A 4 -9.38 -1.38 -12.29
C ASP A 4 -8.60 -2.36 -11.38
N THR A 5 -7.60 -3.05 -11.92
CA THR A 5 -6.75 -3.99 -11.18
C THR A 5 -5.40 -3.41 -10.79
N LYS A 6 -5.05 -2.21 -11.25
CA LYS A 6 -3.71 -1.64 -11.11
C LYS A 6 -3.16 -1.64 -9.68
N TYR A 7 -3.95 -1.26 -8.67
CA TYR A 7 -3.50 -1.31 -7.27
C TYR A 7 -3.31 -2.73 -6.74
N TYR A 8 -4.12 -3.69 -7.19
CA TYR A 8 -3.94 -5.10 -6.87
C TYR A 8 -2.68 -5.65 -7.55
N ASP A 9 -2.43 -5.28 -8.79
CA ASP A 9 -1.25 -5.66 -9.57
C ASP A 9 0.04 -5.09 -8.97
N ILE A 10 0.02 -3.82 -8.53
CA ILE A 10 1.14 -3.17 -7.82
C ILE A 10 1.49 -3.92 -6.53
N LEU A 11 0.47 -4.37 -5.79
CA LEU A 11 0.66 -5.16 -4.57
C LEU A 11 0.92 -6.65 -4.85
N GLU A 12 1.01 -7.09 -6.11
CA GLU A 12 1.16 -8.51 -6.48
C GLU A 12 0.06 -9.41 -5.85
N VAL A 13 -1.17 -8.91 -5.74
CA VAL A 13 -2.32 -9.65 -5.17
C VAL A 13 -3.48 -9.73 -6.16
N LYS A 14 -4.41 -10.64 -5.91
CA LYS A 14 -5.62 -10.77 -6.72
C LYS A 14 -6.71 -9.79 -6.28
N PRO A 15 -7.58 -9.32 -7.20
CA PRO A 15 -8.81 -8.65 -6.83
C PRO A 15 -9.63 -9.53 -5.88
N GLY A 16 -10.06 -8.96 -4.74
CA GLY A 16 -10.70 -9.72 -3.67
C GLY A 16 -9.75 -10.21 -2.57
N ALA A 17 -8.46 -9.87 -2.63
CA ALA A 17 -7.51 -10.13 -1.55
C ALA A 17 -8.02 -9.57 -0.21
N THR A 18 -7.78 -10.33 0.85
CA THR A 18 -8.11 -9.95 2.23
C THR A 18 -7.16 -8.86 2.75
N GLU A 19 -7.57 -8.11 3.77
CA GLU A 19 -6.70 -7.12 4.43
C GLU A 19 -5.37 -7.72 4.90
N HIS A 20 -5.41 -8.98 5.37
CA HIS A 20 -4.21 -9.68 5.80
C HIS A 20 -3.23 -9.94 4.64
N GLU A 21 -3.74 -10.31 3.47
CA GLU A 21 -2.93 -10.50 2.25
C GLU A 21 -2.36 -9.18 1.76
N LEU A 22 -3.17 -8.12 1.74
CA LEU A 22 -2.72 -6.76 1.39
C LEU A 22 -1.59 -6.30 2.31
N LYS A 23 -1.75 -6.48 3.62
CA LYS A 23 -0.74 -6.13 4.62
C LYS A 23 0.53 -6.97 4.49
N LYS A 24 0.41 -8.25 4.11
CA LYS A 24 1.56 -9.13 3.88
C LYS A 24 2.32 -8.72 2.61
N ALA A 25 1.61 -8.44 1.54
CA ALA A 25 2.15 -7.99 0.26
C ALA A 25 2.86 -6.64 0.40
N TYR A 26 2.19 -5.65 0.99
CA TYR A 26 2.78 -4.33 1.28
C TYR A 26 4.08 -4.47 2.05
N ARG A 27 4.11 -5.29 3.11
CA ARG A 27 5.34 -5.52 3.90
C ARG A 27 6.49 -6.07 3.06
N LYS A 28 6.22 -7.07 2.20
CA LYS A 28 7.23 -7.68 1.32
C LYS A 28 7.77 -6.66 0.33
N LEU A 29 6.89 -5.89 -0.31
CA LEU A 29 7.23 -4.94 -1.36
C LEU A 29 7.91 -3.68 -0.81
N ALA A 30 7.44 -3.14 0.31
CA ALA A 30 8.02 -1.99 0.98
C ALA A 30 9.48 -2.24 1.40
N LEU A 31 9.80 -3.46 1.86
CA LEU A 31 11.19 -3.85 2.16
C LEU A 31 12.04 -4.05 0.90
N LYS A 32 11.43 -4.55 -0.19
CA LYS A 32 12.11 -4.79 -1.46
C LYS A 32 12.46 -3.49 -2.18
N TYR A 33 11.54 -2.52 -2.16
CA TYR A 33 11.63 -1.25 -2.87
C TYR A 33 11.92 -0.06 -1.93
N HIS A 34 12.44 -0.32 -0.74
CA HIS A 34 12.73 0.73 0.23
C HIS A 34 13.70 1.77 -0.39
N PRO A 35 13.42 3.08 -0.31
CA PRO A 35 14.19 4.11 -1.01
C PRO A 35 15.63 4.25 -0.50
N ASP A 36 15.90 3.86 0.74
CA ASP A 36 17.28 3.79 1.28
C ASP A 36 18.16 2.78 0.53
N LYS A 37 17.57 1.66 0.08
CA LYS A 37 18.29 0.60 -0.62
C LYS A 37 18.18 0.72 -2.14
N ASN A 38 17.11 1.33 -2.63
CA ASN A 38 16.81 1.49 -4.05
C ASN A 38 16.31 2.91 -4.31
N PRO A 39 17.19 3.92 -4.28
CA PRO A 39 16.80 5.33 -4.44
C PRO A 39 16.15 5.61 -5.81
N ASP A 40 16.55 4.90 -6.86
CA ASP A 40 15.97 5.03 -8.21
C ASP A 40 14.57 4.39 -8.34
N GLU A 41 14.21 3.47 -7.46
CA GLU A 41 12.92 2.78 -7.44
C GLU A 41 11.92 3.45 -6.47
N GLY A 42 12.22 4.65 -5.99
CA GLY A 42 11.38 5.39 -5.06
C GLY A 42 9.96 5.66 -5.59
N GLU A 43 9.79 5.76 -6.91
CA GLU A 43 8.46 5.87 -7.53
C GLU A 43 7.61 4.61 -7.32
N ARG A 44 8.22 3.41 -7.40
CA ARG A 44 7.50 2.16 -7.12
C ARG A 44 7.08 2.08 -5.67
N PHE A 45 7.92 2.53 -4.75
CA PHE A 45 7.56 2.60 -3.34
C PHE A 45 6.34 3.49 -3.11
N LYS A 46 6.29 4.67 -3.74
CA LYS A 46 5.13 5.57 -3.67
C LYS A 46 3.87 4.89 -4.18
N LEU A 47 3.94 4.19 -5.32
CA LEU A 47 2.81 3.45 -5.89
C LEU A 47 2.34 2.32 -4.96
N ILE A 48 3.27 1.58 -4.35
CA ILE A 48 2.98 0.49 -3.39
C ILE A 48 2.25 1.04 -2.16
N SER A 49 2.68 2.17 -1.62
CA SER A 49 2.03 2.82 -0.49
C SER A 49 0.64 3.35 -0.84
N GLN A 50 0.49 4.00 -2.00
CA GLN A 50 -0.80 4.50 -2.48
C GLN A 50 -1.80 3.35 -2.71
N ALA A 51 -1.36 2.26 -3.36
CA ALA A 51 -2.18 1.08 -3.56
C ALA A 51 -2.63 0.47 -2.23
N TYR A 52 -1.73 0.36 -1.26
CA TYR A 52 -2.08 -0.16 0.06
C TYR A 52 -3.03 0.77 0.82
N GLU A 53 -2.82 2.09 0.79
CA GLU A 53 -3.70 3.05 1.45
C GLU A 53 -5.15 2.96 0.94
N VAL A 54 -5.33 2.83 -0.38
CA VAL A 54 -6.65 2.70 -1.00
C VAL A 54 -7.27 1.34 -0.70
N LEU A 55 -6.50 0.25 -0.85
CA LEU A 55 -7.04 -1.11 -0.72
C LEU A 55 -7.22 -1.56 0.74
N SER A 56 -6.49 -0.95 1.68
CA SER A 56 -6.61 -1.25 3.12
C SER A 56 -7.81 -0.57 3.78
N ASP A 57 -8.28 0.56 3.24
CA ASP A 57 -9.51 1.21 3.70
C ASP A 57 -10.69 0.64 2.91
N GLN A 58 -11.65 0.02 3.61
CA GLN A 58 -12.80 -0.61 2.98
C GLN A 58 -13.65 0.39 2.15
N LYS A 59 -13.77 1.65 2.58
CA LYS A 59 -14.51 2.68 1.83
C LYS A 59 -13.74 3.11 0.59
N LYS A 60 -12.45 3.41 0.71
CA LYS A 60 -11.61 3.78 -0.45
C LYS A 60 -11.54 2.63 -1.45
N ARG A 61 -11.40 1.39 -0.97
CA ARG A 61 -11.42 0.19 -1.80
C ARG A 61 -12.73 0.03 -2.56
N GLN A 62 -13.88 0.25 -1.93
CA GLN A 62 -15.17 0.19 -2.63
C GLN A 62 -15.25 1.23 -3.76
N VAL A 63 -14.86 2.46 -3.48
CA VAL A 63 -14.82 3.53 -4.50
C VAL A 63 -13.87 3.16 -5.63
N TYR A 64 -12.69 2.63 -5.32
CA TYR A 64 -11.73 2.18 -6.33
C TYR A 64 -12.27 0.99 -7.15
N ASP A 65 -12.88 0.01 -6.49
CA ASP A 65 -13.43 -1.17 -7.17
C ASP A 65 -14.59 -0.79 -8.12
N GLU A 66 -15.37 0.25 -7.79
CA GLU A 66 -16.52 0.73 -8.57
C GLU A 66 -16.15 1.75 -9.67
N TYR A 67 -15.24 2.68 -9.37
CA TYR A 67 -14.91 3.83 -10.23
C TYR A 67 -13.49 3.79 -10.81
N GLY A 68 -12.61 2.91 -10.33
CA GLY A 68 -11.20 2.83 -10.72
C GLY A 68 -10.34 3.95 -10.11
N GLU A 69 -9.14 4.18 -10.67
CA GLU A 69 -8.25 5.28 -10.23
C GLU A 69 -8.94 6.65 -10.27
N ASP A 70 -9.87 6.87 -11.21
CA ASP A 70 -10.57 8.15 -11.37
C ASP A 70 -11.47 8.48 -10.18
N GLY A 71 -12.07 7.47 -9.53
CA GLY A 71 -12.87 7.67 -8.32
C GLY A 71 -12.06 8.08 -7.10
N ILE A 72 -10.78 7.68 -7.08
CA ILE A 72 -9.84 8.05 -6.01
C ILE A 72 -9.20 9.40 -6.30
N LYS A 73 -8.93 9.72 -7.57
CA LYS A 73 -8.40 11.02 -8.01
C LYS A 73 -9.41 12.16 -7.90
N GLY A 74 -10.70 11.89 -8.07
CA GLY A 74 -11.78 12.89 -8.03
C GLY A 74 -12.32 13.23 -6.64
N GLY A 75 -12.00 12.46 -5.60
CA GLY A 75 -12.55 12.61 -4.24
C GLY A 75 -11.50 12.79 -3.13
N GLY A 76 -10.24 13.03 -3.49
CA GLY A 76 -9.09 12.91 -2.59
C GLY A 76 -8.36 14.23 -2.31
N ASP A 77 -9.07 15.35 -2.22
CA ASP A 77 -8.51 16.59 -1.65
C ASP A 77 -9.07 16.74 -0.23
N GLY A 78 -8.39 16.15 0.76
CA GLY A 78 -8.76 16.31 2.17
C GLY A 78 -8.49 15.11 3.05
N GLY A 79 -7.24 14.89 3.44
CA GLY A 79 -6.93 14.01 4.57
C GLY A 79 -5.58 13.35 4.52
N GLY A 80 -4.52 14.14 4.67
CA GLY A 80 -3.19 13.62 5.00
C GLY A 80 -2.42 13.10 3.79
N MET A 81 -1.70 14.01 3.14
CA MET A 81 -0.47 13.70 2.41
C MET A 81 0.55 13.17 3.43
N HIS A 82 0.30 12.00 4.02
CA HIS A 82 1.34 11.27 4.74
C HIS A 82 2.31 10.83 3.67
N ASN A 83 3.55 11.26 3.78
CA ASN A 83 4.57 10.77 2.86
C ASN A 83 4.53 9.24 2.92
N PRO A 84 4.69 8.51 1.80
CA PRO A 84 4.80 7.06 1.80
C PRO A 84 5.79 6.53 2.86
N MET A 85 6.81 7.34 3.15
CA MET A 85 7.75 7.14 4.25
C MET A 85 7.14 7.30 5.64
N ASP A 86 6.27 8.28 5.88
CA ASP A 86 5.56 8.47 7.15
C ASP A 86 4.57 7.33 7.42
N ILE A 87 3.87 6.85 6.38
CA ILE A 87 2.98 5.68 6.47
C ILE A 87 3.80 4.44 6.82
N PHE A 88 4.96 4.27 6.19
CA PHE A 88 5.87 3.20 6.51
C PHE A 88 6.42 3.32 7.93
N GLU A 89 6.94 4.47 8.35
CA GLU A 89 7.46 4.71 9.70
C GLU A 89 6.39 4.55 10.79
N MET A 90 5.16 5.01 10.56
CA MET A 90 4.03 4.77 11.47
C MET A 90 3.79 3.27 11.69
N PHE A 91 4.01 2.47 10.65
CA PHE A 91 3.72 1.04 10.65
C PHE A 91 4.95 0.17 10.99
N PHE A 92 6.17 0.69 10.82
CA PHE A 92 7.45 -0.03 10.95
C PHE A 92 8.40 0.56 12.01
N GLY A 93 8.32 1.85 12.30
CA GLY A 93 9.15 2.59 13.27
C GLY A 93 8.67 2.48 14.72
N GLY A 94 7.38 2.21 14.94
CA GLY A 94 6.77 2.04 16.26
C GLY A 94 6.87 0.63 16.84
N GLY A 95 8.08 0.06 16.98
CA GLY A 95 8.36 -1.11 17.84
C GLY A 95 7.74 -2.48 17.51
N GLY A 96 6.65 -2.57 16.74
CA GLY A 96 5.94 -3.82 16.41
C GLY A 96 6.64 -4.70 15.36
N LEU A 97 7.48 -4.09 14.52
CA LEU A 97 8.14 -4.77 13.41
C LEU A 97 9.41 -5.53 13.82
N LYS A 98 10.12 -5.06 14.85
CA LYS A 98 11.34 -5.72 15.34
C LYS A 98 11.08 -7.14 15.81
N ASN A 99 9.90 -7.43 16.37
CA ASN A 99 9.54 -8.78 16.79
C ASN A 99 9.10 -9.68 15.63
N LEU A 100 8.45 -9.13 14.59
CA LEU A 100 7.99 -9.93 13.45
C LEU A 100 9.15 -10.31 12.51
N LEU A 101 10.12 -9.42 12.31
CA LEU A 101 11.32 -9.71 11.51
C LEU A 101 12.28 -10.68 12.22
N LYS A 102 12.23 -10.76 13.54
CA LYS A 102 12.99 -11.74 14.33
C LYS A 102 12.38 -13.16 14.29
N SER A 103 11.12 -13.29 13.87
CA SER A 103 10.40 -14.57 13.79
C SER A 103 10.52 -15.29 12.44
N PHE A 104 11.20 -14.68 11.45
CA PHE A 104 11.52 -15.28 10.16
C PHE A 104 13.00 -15.74 10.05
N LYS A 105 13.71 -15.83 11.17
CA LYS A 105 15.07 -16.37 11.25
C LYS A 105 15.07 -17.73 11.94
#